data_AF-A0A537TI32-F1
#
_entry.id   AF-A0A537TI32-F1
#
_cell.length_a   1.000
_cell.length_b   1.000
_cell.length_c   1.000
_cell.angle_alpha   90.00
_cell.angle_beta   90.00
_cell.angle_gamma   90.00
#
_symmetry.space_group_name_H-M   'P 1'
#
loop_
_entity.id
_entity.type
_entity.pdbx_description
1 polymer ?
#
loop_
_entity_poly.entity_id
_entity_poly.type
_entity_poly.pdbx_seq_one_letter_code
_entity_poly.pdbx_strand_id
1 'polypeptide(L)'
;MRLLRRNALGVYAVYAAAILSGLLVTPIVIHSIGKSAFGVWSFIGSVTIYLSILDFGVGPSVVRFAAEARGREADADLNEVASTGLAIYALIGAVT
;
A
#
# COMPACT_ATOMS: atom_id res chain seq x y z
N MET A 1 -16.50 -17.36 -10.18
CA MET A 1 -16.42 -17.44 -8.69
C MET A 1 -15.09 -18.00 -8.15
N ARG A 2 -14.44 -18.99 -8.79
CA ARG A 2 -13.17 -19.57 -8.30
C ARG A 2 -12.00 -18.57 -8.23
N LEU A 3 -11.91 -17.65 -9.20
CA LEU A 3 -10.88 -16.59 -9.24
C LEU A 3 -11.07 -15.54 -8.12
N LEU A 4 -12.31 -15.10 -7.89
CA LEU A 4 -12.65 -14.16 -6.81
C LEU A 4 -12.33 -14.74 -5.43
N ARG A 5 -12.67 -16.00 -5.18
CA ARG A 5 -12.34 -16.70 -3.92
C ARG A 5 -10.83 -16.81 -3.72
N ARG A 6 -10.08 -17.15 -4.78
CA ARG A 6 -8.61 -17.26 -4.71
C ARG A 6 -7.95 -15.90 -4.42
N ASN A 7 -8.43 -14.84 -5.06
CA ASN A 7 -7.92 -13.49 -4.81
C ASN A 7 -8.26 -13.04 -3.38
N ALA A 8 -9.51 -13.18 -2.94
CA ALA A 8 -9.93 -12.84 -1.58
C ALA A 8 -9.11 -13.61 -0.52
N LEU A 9 -8.96 -14.93 -0.68
CA LEU A 9 -8.13 -15.74 0.22
C LEU A 9 -6.67 -15.27 0.24
N GLY A 10 -6.11 -14.89 -0.91
CA GLY A 10 -4.76 -14.34 -0.99
C GLY A 10 -4.62 -13.03 -0.22
N VAL A 11 -5.57 -12.10 -0.37
CA VAL A 11 -5.58 -10.83 0.37
C VAL A 11 -5.69 -11.06 1.87
N TYR A 12 -6.59 -11.95 2.31
CA TYR A 12 -6.71 -12.28 3.74
C TYR A 12 -5.46 -12.97 4.29
N ALA A 13 -4.81 -13.83 3.50
CA ALA A 13 -3.55 -14.46 3.89
C ALA A 13 -2.43 -13.43 4.08
N VAL A 14 -2.35 -12.42 3.21
CA VAL A 14 -1.40 -11.30 3.36
C VAL A 14 -1.68 -10.51 4.65
N TYR A 15 -2.94 -10.20 4.94
CA TYR A 15 -3.29 -9.52 6.19
C TYR A 15 -2.98 -10.35 7.43
N ALA A 16 -3.27 -11.65 7.40
CA ALA A 16 -2.93 -12.56 8.50
C ALA A 16 -1.41 -12.60 8.72
N ALA A 17 -0.61 -12.71 7.65
CA ALA A 17 0.84 -12.68 7.73
C ALA A 17 1.38 -11.36 8.30
N ALA A 18 0.79 -10.22 7.91
CA ALA A 18 1.16 -8.90 8.42
C ALA A 18 0.83 -8.73 9.92
N ILE A 19 -0.32 -9.24 10.37
CA ILE A 19 -0.69 -9.20 11.79
C ILE A 19 0.25 -10.10 12.61
N LEU A 20 0.51 -11.32 12.12
CA LEU A 20 1.42 -12.24 12.80
C LEU A 20 2.84 -11.68 12.87
N SER A 21 3.35 -11.08 11.79
CA SER A 21 4.67 -10.45 11.80
C SER A 21 4.70 -9.26 12.77
N GLY A 22 3.68 -8.41 12.78
CA GLY A 22 3.56 -7.32 13.74
C GLY A 22 3.58 -7.81 15.19
N LEU A 23 2.84 -8.89 15.50
CA LEU A 23 2.79 -9.46 16.84
C LEU A 23 4.13 -10.06 17.30
N LEU A 24 4.89 -10.66 16.38
CA LEU A 24 6.21 -11.23 16.67
C LEU A 24 7.31 -10.16 16.74
N VAL A 25 7.25 -9.13 15.90
CA VAL A 25 8.25 -8.07 15.84
C VAL A 25 8.08 -7.08 16.99
N THR A 26 6.86 -6.77 17.39
CA THR A 26 6.56 -5.84 18.49
C THR A 26 7.36 -6.13 19.77
N PRO A 27 7.37 -7.35 20.35
CA PRO A 27 8.15 -7.63 21.54
C PRO A 27 9.66 -7.50 21.31
N ILE A 28 10.17 -7.84 20.12
CA ILE A 28 11.60 -7.69 19.77
C ILE A 28 11.99 -6.21 19.79
N VAL A 29 11.17 -5.35 19.17
CA VAL A 29 11.41 -3.90 19.14
C VAL A 29 11.30 -3.30 20.55
N ILE A 30 10.29 -3.69 21.34
CA ILE A 30 10.17 -3.20 22.72
C ILE A 30 11.38 -3.59 23.57
N HIS A 31 11.93 -4.80 23.40
CA HIS A 31 13.14 -5.22 24.11
C HIS A 31 14.41 -4.51 23.64
N SER A 32 14.49 -4.09 22.37
CA SER A 32 15.69 -3.44 21.84
C SER A 32 15.78 -1.94 22.16
N ILE A 33 14.68 -1.21 22.05
CA ILE A 33 14.64 0.26 22.24
C ILE A 33 13.87 0.71 23.49
N GLY A 34 13.21 -0.21 24.18
CA GLY A 34 12.40 0.08 25.36
C GLY A 34 11.01 0.65 25.04
N LYS A 35 10.14 0.64 26.05
CA LYS A 35 8.73 1.04 25.93
C LYS A 35 8.54 2.50 25.51
N SER A 36 9.39 3.42 26.00
CA SER A 36 9.26 4.85 25.69
C SER A 36 9.56 5.13 24.21
N ALA A 37 10.67 4.61 23.68
CA ALA A 37 11.02 4.78 22.27
C ALA A 37 10.03 4.07 21.34
N PHE A 38 9.52 2.90 21.73
CA PHE A 38 8.45 2.23 20.99
C PHE A 38 7.17 3.09 20.92
N GLY A 39 6.83 3.81 22.00
CA GLY A 39 5.69 4.74 22.01
C GLY A 39 5.85 5.88 21.00
N VAL A 40 7.04 6.49 20.95
CA VAL A 40 7.37 7.52 19.96
C VAL A 40 7.34 6.94 18.53
N TRP A 41 7.93 5.78 18.33
CA TRP A 41 7.92 5.08 17.03
C TRP A 41 6.50 4.78 16.56
N SER A 42 5.64 4.28 17.45
CA SER A 42 4.23 4.00 17.14
C SER A 42 3.46 5.28 16.81
N PHE A 43 3.71 6.37 17.54
CA PHE A 43 3.10 7.66 17.25
C PHE A 43 3.48 8.19 15.86
N ILE A 44 4.78 8.17 15.53
CA ILE A 44 5.27 8.54 14.19
C ILE A 44 4.63 7.63 13.14
N GLY A 45 4.58 6.31 13.38
CA GLY A 45 3.94 5.35 12.49
C GLY A 45 2.46 5.67 12.23
N SER A 46 1.70 6.00 13.27
CA SER A 46 0.30 6.41 13.12
C SER A 46 0.15 7.69 12.29
N VAL A 47 1.00 8.69 12.51
CA VAL A 47 1.01 9.91 11.69
C VAL A 47 1.34 9.59 10.23
N THR A 48 2.33 8.75 9.97
CA THR A 48 2.70 8.29 8.63
C THR A 48 1.55 7.56 7.93
N ILE A 49 0.79 6.73 8.66
CA ILE A 49 -0.42 6.07 8.13
C ILE A 49 -1.47 7.10 7.71
N TYR A 50 -1.68 8.15 8.51
CA TYR A 50 -2.58 9.23 8.11
C TYR A 50 -2.06 10.01 6.89
N LEU A 51 -0.74 10.20 6.77
CA LEU A 51 -0.15 10.80 5.57
C LEU A 51 -0.35 9.95 4.32
N SER A 52 -0.55 8.64 4.47
CA SER A 52 -0.86 7.75 3.34
C SER A 52 -2.20 8.12 2.65
N ILE A 53 -3.09 8.84 3.35
CA ILE A 53 -4.34 9.34 2.79
C ILE A 53 -4.09 10.46 1.76
N LEU A 54 -2.96 11.18 1.84
CA LEU A 54 -2.57 12.19 0.85
C LEU A 54 -2.27 11.60 -0.53
N ASP A 55 -2.18 10.27 -0.67
CA ASP A 55 -2.16 9.61 -1.98
C ASP A 55 -3.51 9.75 -2.72
N PHE A 56 -4.58 10.19 -2.04
CA PHE A 56 -5.93 10.36 -2.59
C PHE A 56 -6.48 9.14 -3.37
N GLY A 57 -5.92 7.95 -3.13
CA GLY A 57 -6.29 6.72 -3.84
C GLY A 57 -5.77 6.65 -5.29
N VAL A 58 -4.76 7.43 -5.64
CA VAL A 58 -4.10 7.38 -6.96
C VAL A 58 -3.55 5.98 -7.21
N GLY A 59 -2.88 5.36 -6.23
CA GLY A 59 -2.32 4.02 -6.39
C GLY A 59 -3.36 2.96 -6.75
N PRO A 60 -4.43 2.78 -5.94
CA PRO A 60 -5.54 1.89 -6.27
C PRO A 60 -6.20 2.18 -7.64
N SER A 61 -6.29 3.45 -8.01
CA SER A 61 -6.87 3.87 -9.29
C SER A 61 -6.00 3.44 -10.47
N VAL A 62 -4.69 3.66 -10.40
CA VAL A 62 -3.72 3.20 -11.42
C VAL A 62 -3.79 1.68 -11.58
N VAL A 63 -3.83 0.92 -10.49
CA VAL A 63 -3.95 -0.55 -10.54
C VAL A 63 -5.25 -0.97 -11.22
N ARG A 64 -6.37 -0.32 -10.89
CA ARG A 64 -7.67 -0.61 -11.50
C ARG A 64 -7.67 -0.33 -13.01
N PHE A 65 -7.28 0.88 -13.42
CA PHE A 65 -7.30 1.26 -14.82
C PHE A 65 -6.28 0.47 -15.65
N ALA A 66 -5.11 0.15 -15.08
CA ALA A 66 -4.14 -0.73 -15.73
C ALA A 66 -4.69 -2.16 -15.89
N ALA A 67 -5.38 -2.71 -14.89
CA ALA A 67 -6.01 -4.02 -15.02
C ALA A 67 -7.12 -4.03 -16.09
N GLU A 68 -7.90 -2.95 -16.18
CA GLU A 68 -8.95 -2.77 -17.17
C GLU A 68 -8.39 -2.66 -18.60
N ALA A 69 -7.39 -1.79 -18.81
CA ALA A 69 -6.73 -1.60 -20.10
C ALA A 69 -6.04 -2.90 -20.58
N ARG A 70 -5.40 -3.64 -19.66
CA ARG A 70 -4.79 -4.93 -19.98
C ARG A 70 -5.81 -6.00 -20.36
N GLY A 71 -6.99 -5.98 -19.73
CA GLY A 71 -8.09 -6.88 -20.08
C GLY A 71 -8.71 -6.59 -21.45
N ARG A 72 -8.51 -5.38 -21.98
CA ARG A 72 -8.96 -4.95 -23.32
C ARG A 72 -7.89 -5.11 -24.40
N GLU A 73 -6.69 -5.58 -24.06
CA GLU A 73 -5.53 -5.64 -24.96
C GLU A 73 -5.19 -4.27 -25.58
N ALA A 74 -5.48 -3.18 -24.86
CA ALA A 74 -5.25 -1.81 -25.30
C ALA A 74 -3.92 -1.28 -24.73
N ASP A 75 -2.82 -1.55 -25.44
CA ASP A 75 -1.47 -1.16 -25.00
C ASP A 75 -1.26 0.36 -24.91
N ALA A 76 -1.98 1.13 -25.74
CA ALA A 76 -1.96 2.59 -25.69
C ALA A 76 -2.53 3.13 -24.36
N ASP A 77 -3.69 2.63 -23.95
CA ASP A 77 -4.36 2.99 -22.69
C ASP A 77 -3.49 2.61 -21.48
N LEU A 78 -2.78 1.47 -21.54
CA LEU A 78 -1.84 1.07 -20.50
C LEU A 78 -0.70 2.07 -20.33
N ASN A 79 -0.12 2.53 -21.44
CA ASN A 79 0.96 3.50 -21.42
C ASN A 79 0.49 4.88 -20.92
N GLU A 80 -0.75 5.25 -21.24
CA GLU A 80 -1.37 6.49 -20.76
C GLU A 80 -1.62 6.45 -19.25
N VAL A 81 -2.17 5.35 -18.72
CA VAL A 81 -2.39 5.14 -17.28
C VAL A 81 -1.06 5.17 -16.52
N ALA A 82 -0.02 4.52 -17.05
CA ALA A 82 1.31 4.51 -16.45
C ALA A 82 1.93 5.92 -16.44
N SER A 83 1.87 6.64 -17.58
CA SER A 83 2.43 7.99 -17.71
C SER A 83 1.70 9.00 -16.81
N THR A 84 0.38 8.92 -16.74
CA THR A 84 -0.46 9.78 -15.87
C THR A 84 -0.18 9.49 -14.40
N GLY A 85 -0.12 8.21 -14.01
CA GLY A 85 0.25 7.81 -12.65
C GLY A 85 1.63 8.32 -12.26
N LEU A 86 2.62 8.17 -13.15
CA LEU A 86 3.98 8.68 -12.94
C LEU A 86 4.00 10.20 -12.76
N ALA A 87 3.28 10.95 -13.60
CA ALA A 87 3.20 12.41 -13.51
C ALA A 87 2.57 12.86 -12.18
N ILE A 88 1.49 12.20 -11.74
CA ILE A 88 0.84 12.49 -10.45
C ILE A 88 1.80 12.20 -9.29
N TYR A 89 2.46 11.04 -9.28
CA TYR A 89 3.43 10.70 -8.24
C TYR A 89 4.65 11.62 -8.24
N ALA A 90 5.11 12.06 -9.40
CA ALA A 90 6.19 13.04 -9.51
C ALA A 90 5.79 14.40 -8.93
N LEU A 91 4.55 14.86 -9.16
CA LEU A 91 4.02 16.09 -8.56
C LEU A 91 3.88 15.96 -7.04
N ILE A 92 3.30 14.87 -6.55
CA ILE A 92 3.18 14.62 -5.10
C ILE A 92 4.56 14.60 -4.45
N GLY A 93 5.53 13.90 -5.05
CA GLY A 93 6.90 13.82 -4.57
C GLY A 93 7.68 15.14 -4.67
N ALA A 94 7.34 16.04 -5.59
CA ALA A 94 7.94 17.36 -5.67
C ALA A 94 7.36 18.35 -4.64
N VAL A 95 6.12 18.13 -4.20
CA VAL A 95 5.42 18.97 -3.21
C VAL A 95 5.73 18.55 -1.77
N THR A 96 6.03 17.27 -1.53
CA THR A 96 6.35 16.69 -0.21
C THR A 96 7.83 16.81 0.11
#